data_AF-A0A1G6GSJ2-F1
#
_entry.id   AF-A0A1G6GSJ2-F1
#
_cell.length_a   1.000
_cell.length_b   1.000
_cell.length_c   1.000
_cell.angle_alpha   90.00
_cell.angle_beta   90.00
_cell.angle_gamma   90.00
#
_symmetry.space_group_name_H-M   'P 1'
#
loop_
_entity.id
_entity.type
_entity.pdbx_description
1 polymer ?
#
loop_
_entity_poly.entity_id
_entity_poly.type
_entity_poly.pdbx_seq_one_letter_code
_entity_poly.pdbx_strand_id
1 'polypeptide(L)'
;MTLTDAASAATHEEDLDGLLARAATGDCEAFVAFYDATAPRVYAVLLSLTGVAAEADALLEGIYVEAWERMRGRAAPPCPGMQWMSAIAHRHARGRR
;
A
#
# COMPACT_ATOMS: atom_id res chain seq x y z
N MET A 1 -14.68 25.15 6.04
CA MET A 1 -13.62 25.04 7.06
C MET A 1 -12.98 23.67 6.89
N THR A 2 -12.01 23.55 5.99
CA THR A 2 -11.40 22.28 5.52
C THR A 2 -9.91 22.54 5.27
N LEU A 3 -9.13 22.73 6.32
CA LEU A 3 -7.68 22.94 6.20
C LEU A 3 -6.84 22.12 7.19
N THR A 4 -7.45 21.22 7.96
CA THR A 4 -6.73 20.39 8.97
C THR A 4 -6.42 18.97 8.48
N ASP A 5 -7.01 18.51 7.37
CA ASP A 5 -6.78 17.14 6.86
C ASP A 5 -5.43 17.00 6.12
N ALA A 6 -5.03 18.03 5.36
CA ALA A 6 -3.84 17.98 4.51
C ALA A 6 -2.51 17.91 5.29
N ALA A 7 -2.43 18.57 6.46
CA ALA A 7 -1.21 18.55 7.28
C ALA A 7 -1.01 17.19 7.97
N SER A 8 -2.10 16.54 8.40
CA SER A 8 -2.02 15.20 8.98
C SER A 8 -1.72 14.15 7.89
N ALA A 9 -2.27 14.32 6.69
CA ALA A 9 -1.98 13.45 5.55
C ALA A 9 -0.52 13.55 5.10
N ALA A 10 0.06 14.76 5.02
CA ALA A 10 1.44 14.96 4.61
C ALA A 10 2.45 14.30 5.57
N THR A 11 2.25 14.42 6.88
CA THR A 11 3.09 13.73 7.87
C THR A 11 2.93 12.21 7.81
N HIS A 12 1.71 11.72 7.56
CA HIS A 12 1.48 10.28 7.37
C HIS A 12 2.14 9.76 6.09
N GLU A 13 2.08 10.52 4.99
CA GLU A 13 2.73 10.17 3.72
C GLU A 13 4.27 10.18 3.84
N GLU A 14 4.84 11.18 4.52
CA GLU A 14 6.27 11.24 4.83
C GLU A 14 6.71 10.06 5.72
N ASP A 15 5.87 9.62 6.66
CA ASP A 15 6.12 8.43 7.49
C ASP A 15 6.04 7.14 6.66
N LEU A 16 5.05 7.01 5.78
CA LEU A 16 4.92 5.86 4.86
C LEU A 16 6.13 5.74 3.93
N ASP A 17 6.63 6.85 3.39
CA ASP A 17 7.81 6.85 2.54
C ASP A 17 9.09 6.47 3.31
N GLY A 18 9.20 6.90 4.57
CA GLY A 18 10.26 6.47 5.50
C GLY A 18 10.20 4.97 5.82
N LEU A 19 9.00 4.43 6.07
CA LEU A 19 8.78 3.00 6.27
C LEU A 19 9.14 2.18 5.03
N LEU A 20 8.77 2.65 3.84
CA LEU A 20 9.14 2.01 2.57
C LEU A 20 10.64 2.04 2.32
N ALA A 21 11.31 3.15 2.60
CA ALA A 21 12.76 3.26 2.44
C ALA A 21 13.51 2.27 3.36
N ARG A 22 13.09 2.14 4.62
CA ARG A 22 13.63 1.15 5.56
C ARG A 22 13.35 -0.27 5.08
N ALA A 23 12.10 -0.57 4.71
CA ALA A 23 11.71 -1.89 4.25
C ALA A 23 12.44 -2.32 2.97
N ALA A 24 12.78 -1.39 2.07
CA ALA A 24 13.62 -1.66 0.90
C ALA A 24 15.03 -2.16 1.25
N THR A 25 15.55 -1.85 2.45
CA THR A 25 16.83 -2.36 2.96
C THR A 25 16.72 -3.76 3.60
N GLY A 26 15.51 -4.33 3.64
CA GLY A 26 15.22 -5.64 4.26
C GLY A 26 14.63 -5.56 5.67
N ASP A 27 14.28 -4.36 6.16
CA ASP A 27 13.61 -4.16 7.44
C ASP A 27 12.16 -4.67 7.40
N CYS A 28 11.94 -5.88 7.91
CA CYS A 28 10.62 -6.50 7.96
C CYS A 28 9.64 -5.73 8.85
N GLU A 29 10.09 -5.15 9.96
CA GLU A 29 9.20 -4.41 10.88
C GLU A 29 8.69 -3.13 10.23
N ALA A 30 9.55 -2.44 9.47
CA ALA A 30 9.12 -1.27 8.70
C ALA A 30 8.05 -1.62 7.66
N PHE A 31 8.12 -2.80 7.05
CA PHE A 31 7.09 -3.25 6.11
C PHE A 31 5.79 -3.62 6.81
N VAL A 32 5.84 -4.24 8.00
CA VAL A 32 4.65 -4.53 8.81
C VAL A 32 3.96 -3.22 9.20
N ALA A 33 4.70 -2.22 9.67
CA ALA A 33 4.14 -0.91 9.99
C ALA A 33 3.50 -0.23 8.76
N PHE A 34 4.14 -0.35 7.57
CA PHE A 34 3.56 0.14 6.33
C PHE A 34 2.26 -0.59 5.97
N TYR A 35 2.23 -1.92 6.13
CA TYR A 35 1.03 -2.73 5.94
C TYR A 35 -0.10 -2.28 6.88
N ASP A 36 0.16 -2.17 8.18
CA ASP A 36 -0.85 -1.78 9.18
C ASP A 36 -1.46 -0.41 8.89
N ALA A 37 -0.64 0.54 8.42
CA ALA A 37 -1.07 1.89 8.07
C ALA A 37 -1.91 1.95 6.77
N THR A 38 -1.71 1.03 5.82
CA THR A 38 -2.30 1.12 4.47
C THR A 38 -3.38 0.08 4.20
N ALA A 39 -3.32 -1.10 4.84
CA ALA A 39 -4.22 -2.23 4.62
C ALA A 39 -5.71 -1.90 4.82
N PRO A 40 -6.13 -1.17 5.87
CA PRO A 40 -7.55 -0.86 6.07
C PRO A 40 -8.17 -0.08 4.91
N ARG A 41 -7.43 0.91 4.39
CA ARG A 41 -7.89 1.75 3.27
C ARG A 41 -7.91 0.96 1.97
N VAL A 42 -6.87 0.17 1.69
CA VAL A 42 -6.81 -0.66 0.49
C VAL A 42 -7.93 -1.70 0.51
N TYR A 43 -8.16 -2.34 1.66
CA TYR A 43 -9.24 -3.31 1.82
C TYR A 43 -10.62 -2.72 1.56
N ALA A 44 -10.92 -1.53 2.12
CA ALA A 44 -12.18 -0.84 1.87
C ALA A 44 -12.42 -0.58 0.37
N VAL A 45 -11.37 -0.19 -0.37
CA VAL A 45 -11.45 -0.01 -1.83
C VAL A 45 -11.71 -1.34 -2.53
N LEU A 46 -10.96 -2.40 -2.22
CA LEU A 46 -11.13 -3.72 -2.82
C LEU A 46 -12.53 -4.29 -2.55
N LEU A 47 -13.06 -4.13 -1.33
CA LEU A 47 -14.39 -4.57 -0.98
C LEU A 47 -15.46 -3.81 -1.76
N SER A 48 -15.30 -2.49 -1.94
CA SER A 48 -16.23 -1.69 -2.75
C SER A 48 -16.24 -2.06 -4.24
N LEU A 49 -15.13 -2.57 -4.77
CA LEU A 49 -15.00 -2.97 -6.17
C LEU A 49 -15.51 -4.39 -6.43
N THR A 50 -15.22 -5.32 -5.51
CA THR A 50 -15.54 -6.75 -5.66
C THR A 50 -16.93 -7.08 -5.12
N GLY A 51 -17.38 -6.40 -4.07
CA GLY A 51 -18.60 -6.74 -3.33
C GLY A 51 -18.53 -8.09 -2.58
N VAL A 52 -17.38 -8.77 -2.59
CA VAL A 52 -17.18 -10.11 -2.02
C VAL A 52 -15.96 -10.10 -1.11
N ALA A 53 -16.17 -10.28 0.19
CA ALA A 53 -15.10 -10.21 1.19
C ALA A 53 -13.94 -11.18 0.88
N ALA A 54 -14.25 -12.44 0.55
CA ALA A 54 -13.22 -13.44 0.23
C ALA A 54 -12.37 -13.06 -1.00
N GLU A 55 -12.95 -12.36 -1.97
CA GLU A 55 -12.20 -11.87 -3.13
C GLU A 55 -11.34 -10.66 -2.77
N ALA A 56 -11.87 -9.74 -1.95
CA ALA A 56 -11.11 -8.61 -1.42
C ALA A 56 -9.91 -9.05 -0.57
N ASP A 57 -10.07 -10.07 0.29
CA ASP A 57 -8.99 -10.63 1.11
C ASP A 57 -7.87 -11.22 0.24
N ALA A 58 -8.23 -12.05 -0.75
CA ALA A 58 -7.26 -12.66 -1.66
C ALA A 58 -6.50 -11.63 -2.51
N LEU A 59 -7.17 -10.54 -2.90
CA LEU A 59 -6.53 -9.43 -3.60
C LEU A 59 -5.59 -8.65 -2.68
N LEU A 60 -6.00 -8.39 -1.45
CA LEU A 60 -5.19 -7.69 -0.45
C LEU A 60 -3.88 -8.45 -0.20
N GLU A 61 -3.96 -9.75 0.06
CA GLU A 61 -2.79 -10.60 0.27
C GLU A 61 -1.83 -10.56 -0.93
N GLY A 62 -2.36 -10.77 -2.14
CA GLY A 62 -1.55 -10.74 -3.36
C GLY A 62 -0.86 -9.40 -3.60
N ILE A 63 -1.54 -8.28 -3.33
CA ILE A 63 -1.00 -6.93 -3.46
C ILE A 63 0.20 -6.73 -2.54
N TYR A 64 0.11 -7.14 -1.26
CA TYR A 64 1.20 -6.94 -0.31
C TYR A 64 2.36 -7.93 -0.49
N VAL A 65 2.09 -9.16 -0.92
CA VAL A 65 3.16 -10.09 -1.34
C VAL A 65 3.94 -9.51 -2.52
N GLU A 66 3.23 -9.03 -3.56
CA GLU A 66 3.87 -8.41 -4.73
C GLU A 66 4.63 -7.12 -4.35
N ALA A 67 4.09 -6.33 -3.41
CA ALA A 67 4.76 -5.15 -2.87
C ALA A 67 6.10 -5.54 -2.20
N TRP A 68 6.08 -6.49 -1.28
CA TRP A 68 7.28 -6.97 -0.59
C TRP A 68 8.35 -7.49 -1.55
N GLU A 69 7.98 -8.32 -2.52
CA GLU A 69 8.89 -8.87 -3.53
C GLU A 69 9.54 -7.78 -4.39
N ARG A 70 8.78 -6.75 -4.76
CA ARG A 70 9.29 -5.63 -5.56
C ARG A 70 10.24 -4.72 -4.79
N MET A 71 10.04 -4.59 -3.48
CA MET A 71 10.89 -3.78 -2.61
C MET A 71 12.20 -4.48 -2.26
N ARG A 72 12.17 -5.80 -2.04
CA ARG A 72 13.38 -6.56 -1.73
C ARG A 72 14.39 -6.47 -2.88
N GLY A 73 15.52 -5.82 -2.61
CA GLY A 73 16.65 -5.74 -3.54
C GLY A 73 16.56 -4.62 -4.58
N ARG A 74 15.66 -3.64 -4.41
CA ARG A 74 15.61 -2.42 -5.23
C ARG A 74 15.57 -1.18 -4.32
N ALA A 75 16.03 -0.05 -4.86
CA ALA A 75 15.88 1.25 -4.23
C ALA A 75 14.39 1.55 -3.98
N ALA A 76 14.10 2.40 -2.98
CA ALA A 76 12.76 2.85 -2.63
C ALA A 76 11.91 3.22 -3.87
N PRO A 77 10.59 2.98 -3.85
CA PRO A 77 9.73 3.25 -5.00
C PRO A 77 9.89 4.69 -5.50
N PRO A 78 9.82 4.94 -6.82
CA PRO A 78 10.04 6.26 -7.41
C PRO A 78 8.89 7.25 -7.17
N CYS A 79 7.91 6.88 -6.34
CA CYS A 79 6.73 7.67 -6.03
C CYS A 79 6.24 7.39 -4.60
N PRO A 80 5.42 8.28 -4.02
CA PRO A 80 4.89 8.13 -2.67
C PRO A 80 4.15 6.79 -2.47
N GLY A 81 4.25 6.22 -1.27
CA GLY A 81 3.80 4.86 -0.98
C GLY A 81 2.34 4.56 -1.37
N MET A 82 1.43 5.50 -1.15
CA MET A 82 0.01 5.35 -1.52
C MET A 82 -0.21 5.29 -3.03
N GLN A 83 0.59 6.06 -3.79
CA GLN A 83 0.54 6.08 -5.25
C GLN A 83 1.07 4.78 -5.84
N TRP A 84 2.13 4.22 -5.22
CA TRP A 84 2.67 2.93 -5.57
C TRP A 84 1.67 1.79 -5.29
N MET A 85 1.01 1.79 -4.13
CA MET A 85 -0.05 0.82 -3.81
C MET A 85 -1.23 0.88 -4.79
N SER A 86 -1.62 2.09 -5.20
CA SER A 86 -2.66 2.28 -6.22
C SER A 86 -2.27 1.65 -7.56
N ALA A 87 -0.99 1.76 -7.96
CA ALA A 87 -0.48 1.17 -9.20
C ALA A 87 -0.46 -0.37 -9.14
N ILE A 88 -0.20 -0.95 -7.97
CA ILE A 88 -0.25 -2.41 -7.73
C ILE A 88 -1.71 -2.90 -7.77
N ALA A 89 -2.61 -2.26 -7.05
CA ALA A 89 -4.03 -2.61 -7.01
C ALA A 89 -4.69 -2.57 -8.41
N HIS A 90 -4.37 -1.54 -9.21
CA HIS A 90 -4.90 -1.40 -10.57
C HIS A 90 -4.48 -2.53 -11.51
N ARG A 91 -3.27 -3.08 -11.33
CA ARG A 91 -2.77 -4.23 -12.10
C ARG A 91 -3.52 -5.50 -11.72
N HIS A 92 -3.72 -5.72 -10.43
CA HIS A 92 -4.48 -6.86 -9.92
C HIS A 92 -5.93 -6.85 -10.44
N ALA A 93 -6.59 -5.69 -10.44
CA ALA A 93 -7.93 -5.55 -10.99
C ALA A 93 -8.00 -5.84 -12.51
N ARG A 94 -6.92 -5.57 -13.26
CA ARG A 94 -6.85 -5.82 -14.71
C ARG A 94 -6.50 -7.27 -15.08
N GLY A 95 -5.76 -7.97 -14.24
CA GLY A 95 -5.31 -9.34 -14.50
C GLY A 95 -6.40 -10.42 -14.41
N ARG A 96 -7.62 -10.06 -13.99
CA ARG A 96 -8.77 -10.98 -13.85
C ARG A 96 -9.87 -10.79 -14.91
N ARG A 97 -9.58 -10.12 -16.02
CA ARG A 97 -10.50 -10.01 -17.17
C ARG A 97 -10.43 -11.21 -18.10
#